data_AF-A0A819PZJ7-F1
#
_entry.id   AF-A0A819PZJ7-F1
#
_cell.length_a   1.000
_cell.length_b   1.000
_cell.length_c   1.000
_cell.angle_alpha   90.00
_cell.angle_beta   90.00
_cell.angle_gamma   90.00
#
_symmetry.space_group_name_H-M   'P 1'
#
loop_
_entity.id
_entity.type
_entity.pdbx_description
1 polymer ?
#
loop_
_entity_poly.entity_id
_entity_poly.type
_entity_poly.pdbx_seq_one_letter_code
_entity_poly.pdbx_strand_id
1 'polypeptide(L)' 'NTIPNDSSQYECLAQNILGSANARTTLLVRRRTRIVSLPQTIKIIKAQSLILVCHVFNEDDVSRKISWYFNYNQIITQNK' A
#
# COMPACT_ATOMS: atom_id res chain seq x y z
N ASN A 1 0.13 4.74 -18.62
CA ASN A 1 0.01 3.45 -17.90
C ASN A 1 1.40 2.98 -17.52
N THR A 2 1.68 2.80 -16.23
CA THR A 2 2.94 2.25 -15.71
C THR A 2 2.67 0.91 -15.02
N ILE A 3 3.60 -0.04 -15.14
CA ILE A 3 3.53 -1.39 -14.56
C ILE A 3 4.74 -1.65 -13.65
N PRO A 4 4.71 -2.67 -12.76
CA PRO A 4 5.82 -2.95 -11.85
C PRO A 4 7.18 -3.13 -12.57
N ASN A 5 7.15 -3.69 -13.78
CA ASN A 5 8.35 -3.92 -14.59
C ASN A 5 8.97 -2.63 -15.18
N ASP A 6 8.28 -1.49 -15.08
CA ASP A 6 8.86 -0.19 -15.42
C ASP A 6 9.75 0.35 -14.28
N SER A 7 9.86 -0.36 -13.16
CA SER A 7 10.75 0.04 -12.06
C SER A 7 12.21 -0.17 -12.47
N SER A 8 12.96 0.92 -12.61
CA SER A 8 14.37 0.88 -13.01
C SER A 8 15.08 2.20 -12.71
N GLN A 9 16.39 2.23 -12.93
CA GLN A 9 17.16 3.48 -13.01
C GLN A 9 17.07 4.04 -14.43
N TYR A 10 16.56 5.26 -14.55
CA TYR A 10 16.44 5.99 -15.80
C TYR A 10 17.54 7.04 -15.90
N GLU A 11 18.07 7.20 -17.10
CA GLU A 11 19.09 8.21 -17.43
C GLU A 11 18.58 9.14 -18.53
N CYS A 12 18.77 10.43 -18.34
CA CYS A 12 18.53 11.46 -19.33
C CYS A 12 19.89 11.98 -19.82
N LEU A 13 20.09 11.98 -21.14
CA LEU A 13 21.28 12.50 -21.81
C LEU A 13 20.89 13.76 -22.58
N ALA A 14 21.49 14.90 -22.25
CA ALA A 14 21.31 16.17 -22.93
C ALA A 14 22.60 16.53 -23.68
N GLN A 15 22.49 16.87 -24.97
CA GLN A 15 23.63 17.19 -25.80
C GLN A 15 23.37 18.45 -26.64
N ASN A 16 24.35 19.34 -26.72
CA ASN A 16 24.36 20.51 -27.58
C ASN A 16 25.75 20.70 -28.21
N ILE A 17 25.92 21.75 -29.01
CA ILE A 17 27.19 22.03 -29.71
C ILE A 17 28.38 22.29 -28.75
N LEU A 18 28.10 22.61 -27.48
CA LEU A 18 29.12 22.90 -26.47
C LEU A 18 29.47 21.68 -25.60
N GLY A 19 28.72 20.58 -25.70
CA GLY A 19 29.00 19.36 -24.95
C GLY A 19 27.76 18.55 -24.57
N SER A 20 27.91 17.71 -23.55
CA SER A 20 26.87 16.81 -23.06
C SER A 20 26.77 16.80 -21.53
N ALA A 21 25.57 16.61 -21.01
CA ALA A 21 25.29 16.42 -19.59
C ALA A 21 24.36 15.23 -19.38
N ASN A 22 24.48 14.55 -18.24
CA ASN A 22 23.61 13.43 -17.88
C ASN A 22 22.97 13.59 -16.50
N ALA A 23 21.77 13.04 -16.35
CA ALA A 23 21.05 13.00 -15.08
C ALA A 23 20.42 11.63 -14.88
N ARG A 24 20.52 11.07 -13.68
CA ARG A 24 19.96 9.75 -13.34
C ARG A 24 18.90 9.88 -12.26
N THR A 25 17.84 9.07 -12.37
CA THR A 25 16.77 8.96 -11.37
C THR A 25 16.31 7.51 -11.27
N THR A 26 15.73 7.12 -10.13
CA THR A 26 15.17 5.78 -9.93
C THR A 26 13.65 5.87 -9.88
N LEU A 27 12.98 5.14 -10.75
CA LEU A 27 11.53 4.95 -10.70
C LEU A 27 11.23 3.64 -9.98
N LEU A 28 10.36 3.70 -8.97
CA LEU A 28 9.86 2.51 -8.28
C LEU A 28 8.33 2.49 -8.35
N VAL A 29 7.79 1.58 -9.13
CA VAL A 29 6.36 1.42 -9.37
C VAL A 29 5.81 0.37 -8.41
N ARG A 30 4.96 0.82 -7.48
CA ARG A 30 4.32 -0.03 -6.46
C ARG A 30 2.84 -0.23 -6.76
N ARG A 31 2.28 -1.40 -6.41
CA ARG A 31 0.83 -1.58 -6.44
C ARG A 31 0.19 -0.88 -5.25
N ARG A 32 -1.01 -0.34 -5.46
CA ARG A 32 -1.79 0.29 -4.37
C ARG A 32 -2.18 -0.75 -3.33
N THR A 33 -2.09 -0.36 -2.06
CA THR A 33 -2.67 -1.10 -0.96
C THR A 33 -4.16 -1.29 -1.20
N ARG A 34 -4.65 -2.53 -1.03
CA ARG A 34 -6.05 -2.86 -1.24
C ARG A 34 -6.53 -3.89 -0.23
N ILE A 35 -7.80 -3.81 0.13
CA ILE A 35 -8.45 -4.86 0.90
C ILE A 35 -8.67 -6.05 -0.03
N VAL A 36 -8.09 -7.20 0.33
CA VAL A 36 -8.24 -8.47 -0.38
C VAL A 36 -9.48 -9.22 0.11
N SER A 37 -9.74 -9.17 1.42
CA SER A 37 -10.93 -9.75 2.03
C SER A 37 -11.52 -8.78 3.03
N LEU A 38 -12.78 -8.42 2.81
CA LEU A 38 -13.56 -7.64 3.76
C LEU A 38 -14.03 -8.52 4.94
N PRO A 39 -14.22 -7.94 6.13
CA PRO A 39 -14.90 -8.63 7.21
C PRO A 39 -16.35 -8.92 6.81
N GLN A 40 -16.81 -10.14 7.10
CA GLN A 40 -18.17 -10.56 6.80
C GLN A 40 -19.16 -10.06 7.85
N THR A 41 -20.43 -9.90 7.46
CA THR A 41 -21.52 -9.68 8.39
C THR A 41 -21.82 -10.97 9.15
N ILE A 42 -21.69 -10.94 10.48
CA ILE A 42 -21.82 -12.12 11.33
C ILE A 42 -22.87 -11.84 12.40
N LYS A 43 -23.80 -12.77 12.60
CA LYS A 43 -24.73 -12.78 13.74
C LYS A 43 -24.10 -13.59 14.86
N ILE A 44 -24.04 -13.02 16.06
CA ILE A 44 -23.42 -13.65 17.23
C ILE A 44 -24.39 -13.68 18.40
N ILE A 45 -24.27 -14.70 19.26
CA ILE A 45 -25.05 -14.80 20.49
C ILE A 45 -24.37 -13.94 21.56
N LYS A 46 -25.16 -13.35 22.47
CA LYS A 46 -24.64 -12.58 23.60
C LYS A 46 -23.60 -13.41 24.37
N ALA A 47 -22.51 -12.76 24.79
CA ALA A 47 -21.38 -13.34 25.51
C ALA A 47 -20.46 -14.29 24.71
N GLN A 48 -20.65 -14.45 23.40
CA GLN A 48 -19.66 -15.08 22.53
C GLN A 48 -18.66 -14.04 22.00
N SER A 49 -17.45 -14.50 21.67
CA SER A 49 -16.41 -13.70 21.03
C SER A 49 -16.40 -13.90 19.51
N LEU A 50 -15.95 -12.87 18.79
CA LEU A 50 -15.79 -12.89 17.34
C LEU A 50 -14.46 -12.29 16.94
N ILE A 51 -13.88 -12.81 15.85
CA ILE A 51 -12.74 -12.21 15.16
C ILE A 51 -13.25 -11.63 13.84
N LEU A 52 -13.11 -10.31 13.67
CA LEU A 52 -13.33 -9.65 12.39
C LEU A 52 -12.01 -9.65 11.61
N VAL A 53 -11.98 -10.41 10.54
CA VAL A 53 -10.77 -10.57 9.72
C VAL A 53 -10.81 -9.56 8.57
N CYS A 54 -9.72 -8.79 8.41
CA CYS A 54 -9.50 -7.92 7.26
C CYS A 54 -8.15 -8.27 6.64
N HIS A 55 -8.16 -8.88 5.46
CA HIS A 55 -6.92 -9.20 4.74
C HIS A 55 -6.58 -8.03 3.82
N VAL A 56 -5.38 -7.50 3.97
CA VAL A 56 -4.88 -6.36 3.19
C VAL A 56 -3.66 -6.78 2.39
N PHE A 57 -3.63 -6.40 1.13
CA PHE A 57 -2.44 -6.48 0.29
C PHE A 57 -1.71 -5.13 0.33
N ASN A 58 -0.38 -5.18 0.47
CA ASN A 58 0.56 -4.07 0.36
C ASN A 58 1.91 -4.66 -0.10
N GLU A 59 2.73 -3.82 -0.69
CA GLU A 59 4.12 -4.18 -0.99
C GLU A 59 4.93 -4.33 0.31
N ASP A 60 5.92 -5.22 0.30
CA ASP A 60 6.68 -5.63 1.49
C ASP A 60 7.53 -4.50 2.10
N ASP A 61 7.92 -3.53 1.29
CA ASP A 61 8.68 -2.34 1.69
C ASP A 61 7.79 -1.21 2.24
N VAL A 62 6.47 -1.39 2.29
CA VAL A 62 5.51 -0.40 2.81
C VAL A 62 4.95 -0.86 4.15
N SER A 63 5.08 -0.02 5.18
CA SER A 63 4.51 -0.30 6.49
C SER A 63 2.97 -0.37 6.44
N ARG A 64 2.41 -1.46 6.97
CA ARG A 64 0.96 -1.65 7.11
C ARG A 64 0.43 -0.79 8.24
N LYS A 65 -0.62 -0.01 7.98
CA LYS A 65 -1.42 0.67 9.00
C LYS A 65 -2.88 0.25 8.84
N ILE A 66 -3.42 -0.40 9.86
CA ILE A 66 -4.82 -0.85 9.89
C ILE A 66 -5.54 -0.05 10.99
N SER A 67 -6.71 0.48 10.66
CA SER A 67 -7.54 1.23 11.59
C SER A 67 -8.97 0.73 11.51
N TRP A 68 -9.56 0.45 12.67
CA TRP A 68 -10.92 -0.02 12.79
C TRP A 68 -11.84 1.13 13.18
N TYR A 69 -13.03 1.16 12.59
CA TYR A 69 -14.05 2.16 12.89
C TYR A 69 -15.36 1.46 13.23
N PHE A 70 -16.03 1.95 14.27
CA PHE A 70 -17.39 1.55 14.62
C PHE A 70 -18.26 2.79 14.68
N ASN A 71 -19.33 2.82 13.88
CA ASN A 71 -20.22 3.98 13.76
C ASN A 71 -19.45 5.30 13.59
N TYR A 72 -18.50 5.31 12.66
CA TYR A 72 -17.62 6.45 12.33
C TYR A 72 -16.58 6.85 13.38
N ASN A 73 -16.55 6.18 14.54
CA ASN A 73 -15.54 6.43 15.58
C ASN A 73 -14.40 5.42 15.47
N GLN A 74 -13.16 5.91 15.50
CA GLN A 74 -11.98 5.04 15.47
C GLN A 74 -11.86 4.26 16.78
N ILE A 75 -11.74 2.94 16.67
CA ILE A 75 -11.48 2.05 17.80
C ILE A 75 -9.97 2.03 18.03
N ILE A 76 -9.54 2.27 19.26
CA ILE A 76 -8.13 2.11 19.64
C ILE A 76 -7.87 0.62 19.79
N THR A 77 -7.35 -0.01 18.74
CA THR A 77 -6.85 -1.38 18.83
C THR A 77 -5.50 -1.34 19.54
N GLN A 78 -5.40 -1.94 20.73
CA GLN A 78 -4.09 -2.28 21.28
C GLN A 78 -3.51 -3.36 20.36
N ASN A 79 -2.47 -3.02 19.60
CA ASN A 79 -1.67 -4.00 18.88
C ASN A 79 -1.15 -5.00 19.92
N LYS A 80 -1.58 -6.24 19.82
CA LYS A 80 -0.90 -7.37 20.44
C LYS A 80 -0.20 -8.14 19.35
#